data_AF-D6ACB9-F1
#
_entry.id   AF-D6ACB9-F1
#
_cell.length_a   1.000
_cell.length_b   1.000
_cell.length_c   1.000
_cell.angle_alpha   90.00
_cell.angle_beta   90.00
_cell.angle_gamma   90.00
#
_symmetry.space_group_name_H-M   'P 1'
#
loop_
_entity.id
_entity.type
_entity.pdbx_description
1 polymer ?
#
loop_
_entity_poly.entity_id
_entity_poly.type
_entity_poly.pdbx_seq_one_letter_code
_entity_poly.pdbx_strand_id
1 'polypeptide(L)'
;MPKLPKDQDVEVKLDSGAVGLHAAIPEELRRALFERPGSSIFGVVQLRATSYTGHADGEDKDAVVKLRITLAEVALDDPQTKQVAEIMRAMMRRRKVEGTLDAESGLADRDVELAVADALASMPTEDDYEAHQMRERQRLDRGRVEQRG
;
A
#
# COMPACT_ATOMS: atom_id res chain seq x y z
N MET A 1 -4.67 -5.81 -29.17
CA MET A 1 -4.52 -6.54 -27.88
C MET A 1 -5.76 -7.40 -27.69
N PRO A 2 -5.60 -8.66 -27.26
CA PRO A 2 -6.75 -9.48 -26.89
C PRO A 2 -7.52 -8.79 -25.77
N LYS A 3 -8.84 -8.83 -25.86
CA LYS A 3 -9.74 -8.23 -24.87
C LYS A 3 -10.36 -9.38 -24.08
N LEU A 4 -10.25 -9.30 -22.77
CA LEU A 4 -10.94 -10.22 -21.87
C LEU A 4 -12.42 -9.79 -21.76
N PRO A 5 -13.37 -10.72 -21.59
CA PRO A 5 -14.72 -10.42 -21.17
C PRO A 5 -14.71 -9.59 -19.88
N LYS A 6 -15.73 -8.75 -19.70
CA LYS A 6 -15.81 -7.78 -18.59
C LYS A 6 -15.74 -8.45 -17.21
N ASP A 7 -16.22 -9.69 -17.12
CA ASP A 7 -16.38 -10.42 -15.86
C ASP A 7 -15.33 -11.54 -15.73
N GLN A 8 -14.33 -11.61 -16.61
CA GLN A 8 -13.24 -12.59 -16.49
C GLN A 8 -12.17 -12.07 -15.52
N ASP A 9 -11.93 -12.83 -14.45
CA ASP A 9 -10.86 -12.53 -13.50
C ASP A 9 -9.47 -12.74 -14.13
N VAL A 10 -8.49 -11.98 -13.65
CA VAL A 10 -7.10 -12.04 -14.11
C VAL A 10 -6.19 -12.29 -12.94
N GLU A 11 -5.59 -13.47 -12.91
CA GLU A 11 -4.57 -13.81 -11.95
C GLU A 11 -3.32 -12.94 -12.18
N VAL A 12 -2.87 -12.25 -11.14
CA VAL A 12 -1.66 -11.41 -11.17
C VAL A 12 -0.49 -12.17 -10.55
N LYS A 13 0.59 -12.35 -11.32
CA LYS A 13 1.84 -12.95 -10.84
C LYS A 13 2.99 -11.95 -10.90
N LEU A 14 3.92 -12.05 -9.97
CA LEU A 14 5.20 -11.34 -10.07
C LEU A 14 6.17 -12.13 -10.93
N ASP A 15 6.77 -11.43 -11.88
CA ASP A 15 7.88 -11.94 -12.67
C ASP A 15 9.15 -11.97 -11.81
N SER A 16 9.96 -13.02 -11.94
CA SER A 16 11.18 -13.22 -11.16
C SER A 16 12.31 -12.26 -11.55
N GLY A 17 12.17 -11.54 -12.67
CA GLY A 17 13.12 -10.55 -13.15
C GLY A 17 13.09 -9.23 -12.38
N ALA A 18 13.50 -9.21 -11.11
CA ALA A 18 13.51 -8.00 -10.27
C ALA A 18 14.81 -7.18 -10.42
N VAL A 19 15.17 -6.81 -11.65
CA VAL A 19 16.49 -6.21 -11.98
C VAL A 19 16.81 -4.96 -11.16
N GLY A 20 15.80 -4.18 -10.75
CA GLY A 20 15.99 -2.98 -9.91
C GLY A 20 15.94 -3.20 -8.40
N LEU A 21 15.42 -4.34 -7.92
CA LEU A 21 15.11 -4.51 -6.49
C LEU A 21 16.39 -4.69 -5.65
N HIS A 22 17.38 -5.42 -6.16
CA HIS A 22 18.63 -5.62 -5.44
C HIS A 22 19.39 -4.29 -5.25
N ALA A 23 19.40 -3.44 -6.28
CA ALA A 23 20.05 -2.13 -6.24
C ALA A 23 19.33 -1.14 -5.32
N ALA A 24 18.00 -1.22 -5.26
CA ALA A 24 17.16 -0.35 -4.43
C ALA A 24 17.26 -0.62 -2.92
N ILE A 25 17.70 -1.82 -2.51
CA ILE A 25 17.81 -2.18 -1.10
C ILE A 25 19.28 -2.12 -0.69
N PRO A 26 19.71 -1.19 0.18
CA PRO A 26 21.08 -1.14 0.70
C PRO A 26 21.52 -2.46 1.35
N GLU A 27 22.83 -2.72 1.33
CA GLU A 27 23.41 -3.97 1.82
C GLU A 27 23.03 -4.26 3.29
N GLU A 28 23.03 -3.24 4.13
CA GLU A 28 22.67 -3.37 5.55
C GLU A 28 21.23 -3.86 5.74
N LEU A 29 20.29 -3.35 4.94
CA LEU A 29 18.90 -3.81 4.97
C LEU A 29 18.75 -5.22 4.40
N ARG A 30 19.46 -5.56 3.31
CA ARG A 30 19.47 -6.93 2.76
C ARG A 30 19.99 -7.94 3.79
N ARG A 31 21.07 -7.58 4.49
CA ARG A 31 21.65 -8.41 5.55
C ARG A 31 20.69 -8.54 6.73
N ALA A 32 20.07 -7.44 7.16
CA ALA A 32 19.07 -7.46 8.22
C ALA A 32 17.87 -8.36 7.89
N LEU A 33 17.39 -8.35 6.65
CA LEU A 33 16.31 -9.23 6.18
C LEU A 33 16.71 -10.71 6.25
N PHE A 34 17.95 -11.03 5.92
CA PHE A 34 18.48 -12.39 6.00
C PHE A 34 18.67 -12.86 7.45
N GLU A 35 19.26 -12.01 8.29
CA GLU A 35 19.58 -12.35 9.69
C GLU A 35 18.36 -12.34 10.62
N ARG A 36 17.28 -11.63 10.26
CA ARG A 36 16.05 -11.54 11.05
C ARG A 36 14.84 -11.95 10.21
N PRO A 37 14.59 -13.26 10.03
CA PRO A 37 13.41 -13.75 9.32
C PRO A 37 12.12 -13.19 9.94
N GLY A 38 11.19 -12.75 9.09
CA GLY A 38 9.95 -12.08 9.52
C GLY A 38 10.07 -10.57 9.68
N SER A 39 11.27 -9.99 9.58
CA SER A 39 11.42 -8.55 9.44
C SER A 39 10.86 -8.06 8.09
N SER A 40 10.45 -6.81 8.03
CA SER A 40 9.84 -6.19 6.86
C SER A 40 10.48 -4.84 6.58
N ILE A 41 10.56 -4.48 5.31
CA ILE A 41 10.90 -3.13 4.85
C ILE A 41 9.73 -2.60 4.02
N PHE A 42 9.57 -1.28 4.02
CA PHE A 42 8.57 -0.61 3.20
C PHE A 42 9.25 0.00 1.97
N GLY A 43 8.55 -0.03 0.84
CA GLY A 43 9.08 0.54 -0.40
C GLY A 43 7.99 0.93 -1.39
N VAL A 44 8.38 1.76 -2.34
CA VAL A 44 7.56 2.19 -3.47
C VAL A 44 8.11 1.52 -4.72
N VAL A 45 7.23 0.88 -5.49
CA VAL A 45 7.61 0.15 -6.70
C VAL A 45 6.76 0.54 -7.89
N GLN A 46 7.38 0.57 -9.07
CA GLN A 46 6.67 0.59 -10.33
C GLN A 46 6.53 -0.84 -10.86
N LEU A 47 5.29 -1.26 -11.10
CA LEU A 47 4.97 -2.55 -11.73
C LEU A 47 4.64 -2.36 -13.21
N ARG A 48 5.26 -3.15 -14.08
CA ARG A 48 5.01 -3.17 -15.53
C ARG A 48 4.54 -4.55 -15.97
N ALA A 49 3.45 -4.63 -16.72
CA ALA A 49 3.05 -5.88 -17.37
C ALA A 49 4.10 -6.32 -18.40
N THR A 50 4.58 -7.56 -18.28
CA THR A 50 5.65 -8.11 -19.13
C THR A 50 5.20 -9.26 -20.01
N SER A 51 4.26 -10.05 -19.53
CA SER A 51 3.61 -11.08 -20.32
C SER A 51 2.18 -11.24 -19.82
N TYR A 52 1.33 -11.70 -20.72
CA TYR A 52 -0.03 -12.11 -20.41
C TYR A 52 -0.27 -13.46 -21.07
N THR A 53 -1.16 -14.25 -20.49
CA THR A 53 -1.65 -15.50 -21.06
C THR A 53 -3.15 -15.38 -21.13
N GLY A 54 -3.67 -15.18 -22.35
CA GLY A 54 -5.10 -15.27 -22.65
C GLY A 54 -5.36 -16.63 -23.27
N HIS A 55 -6.34 -17.35 -22.74
CA HIS A 55 -6.71 -18.68 -23.22
C HIS A 55 -7.77 -18.58 -24.32
N ALA A 56 -7.84 -19.60 -25.18
CA ALA A 56 -8.88 -19.70 -26.20
C ALA A 56 -10.22 -20.08 -25.56
N ASP A 57 -11.35 -19.73 -26.21
CA ASP A 57 -12.69 -20.10 -25.74
C ASP A 57 -12.78 -21.63 -25.51
N GLY A 58 -12.98 -22.03 -24.25
CA GLY A 58 -13.15 -23.44 -23.84
C GLY A 58 -11.97 -24.07 -23.09
N GLU A 59 -10.85 -23.36 -22.89
CA GLU A 59 -9.83 -23.79 -21.92
C GLU A 59 -10.19 -23.31 -20.51
N ASP A 60 -10.26 -24.25 -19.56
CA ASP A 60 -10.50 -24.00 -18.13
C ASP A 60 -9.22 -23.51 -17.45
N LYS A 61 -8.74 -22.34 -17.87
CA LYS A 61 -7.58 -21.65 -17.28
C LYS A 61 -7.85 -20.17 -17.18
N ASP A 62 -7.60 -19.64 -15.99
CA ASP A 62 -7.72 -18.21 -15.72
C ASP A 62 -6.74 -17.41 -16.57
N ALA A 63 -7.15 -16.21 -16.97
CA ALA A 63 -6.24 -15.29 -17.62
C ALA A 63 -5.15 -14.89 -16.62
N VAL A 64 -3.89 -14.88 -17.05
CA VAL A 64 -2.76 -14.53 -16.18
C VAL A 64 -2.03 -13.32 -16.73
N VAL A 65 -1.70 -12.35 -15.88
CA VAL A 65 -0.74 -11.28 -16.19
C VAL A 65 0.47 -11.35 -15.27
N LYS A 66 1.67 -11.28 -15.85
CA LYS A 66 2.93 -11.19 -15.09
C LYS A 66 3.42 -9.75 -15.03
N LEU A 67 3.61 -9.25 -13.82
CA LEU A 67 4.14 -7.92 -13.55
C LEU A 67 5.61 -7.99 -13.14
N ARG A 68 6.43 -7.11 -13.71
CA ARG A 68 7.83 -6.93 -13.32
C ARG A 68 7.99 -5.61 -12.57
N ILE A 69 8.77 -5.64 -11.50
CA ILE A 69 9.24 -4.44 -10.83
C ILE A 69 10.31 -3.77 -11.71
N THR A 70 10.01 -2.61 -12.26
CA THR A 70 10.92 -1.85 -13.13
C THR A 70 11.66 -0.74 -12.41
N LEU A 71 11.07 -0.21 -11.32
CA LEU A 71 11.67 0.77 -10.42
C LEU A 71 11.30 0.39 -8.99
N ALA A 72 12.21 0.61 -8.06
CA ALA A 72 12.00 0.38 -6.64
C ALA A 72 12.83 1.38 -5.84
N GLU A 73 12.28 1.82 -4.71
CA GLU A 73 12.99 2.55 -3.66
C GLU A 73 12.42 2.10 -2.30
N VAL A 74 13.24 2.07 -1.26
CA VAL A 74 12.84 1.58 0.07
C VAL A 74 13.08 2.63 1.15
N ALA A 75 12.23 2.62 2.17
CA ALA A 75 12.44 3.43 3.36
C ALA A 75 13.72 3.00 4.08
N LEU A 76 14.56 3.97 4.40
CA LEU A 76 15.87 3.76 5.02
C LEU A 76 15.84 3.93 6.54
N ASP A 77 14.85 4.67 7.04
CA ASP A 77 14.72 5.01 8.45
C ASP A 77 13.28 4.92 8.96
N ASP A 78 13.11 5.05 10.28
CA ASP A 78 11.81 4.97 10.95
C ASP A 78 10.84 6.08 10.50
N PRO A 79 11.25 7.37 10.37
CA PRO A 79 10.38 8.41 9.83
C PRO A 79 9.82 8.09 8.43
N GLN A 80 10.66 7.70 7.49
CA GLN A 80 10.24 7.31 6.14
C GLN A 80 9.32 6.10 6.17
N THR A 81 9.64 5.12 7.02
CA THR A 81 8.82 3.91 7.20
C THR A 81 7.41 4.28 7.67
N LYS A 82 7.29 5.16 8.66
CA LYS A 82 5.99 5.67 9.16
C LYS A 82 5.21 6.39 8.06
N GLN A 83 5.90 7.21 7.26
CA GLN A 83 5.28 7.96 6.18
C GLN A 83 4.71 7.03 5.09
N VAL A 84 5.49 6.07 4.61
CA VAL A 84 5.02 5.09 3.60
C VAL A 84 3.87 4.24 4.15
N ALA A 85 3.97 3.80 5.40
CA ALA A 85 2.90 3.04 6.05
C ALA A 85 1.60 3.85 6.14
N GLU A 86 1.66 5.14 6.43
CA GLU A 86 0.45 5.98 6.49
C GLU A 86 -0.17 6.23 5.12
N ILE A 87 0.64 6.43 4.08
CA ILE A 87 0.17 6.50 2.69
C ILE A 87 -0.60 5.21 2.33
N MET A 88 -0.04 4.04 2.64
CA MET A 88 -0.71 2.75 2.40
C MET A 88 -2.04 2.65 3.14
N ARG A 89 -2.10 3.10 4.40
CA ARG A 89 -3.36 3.13 5.18
C ARG A 89 -4.36 4.10 4.58
N ALA A 90 -3.93 5.27 4.12
CA ALA A 90 -4.80 6.26 3.48
C ALA A 90 -5.42 5.71 2.19
N MET A 91 -4.62 5.06 1.33
CA MET A 91 -5.11 4.38 0.13
C MET A 91 -6.12 3.27 0.47
N MET A 92 -5.86 2.50 1.53
CA MET A 92 -6.78 1.46 2.00
C MET A 92 -8.09 2.03 2.53
N ARG A 93 -8.04 3.11 3.33
CA ARG A 93 -9.23 3.83 3.82
C ARG A 93 -10.06 4.37 2.65
N ARG A 94 -9.42 4.97 1.65
CA ARG A 94 -10.09 5.46 0.44
C ARG A 94 -10.86 4.33 -0.26
N ARG A 95 -10.22 3.19 -0.53
CA ARG A 95 -10.87 2.05 -1.17
C ARG A 95 -12.04 1.48 -0.35
N LYS A 96 -11.93 1.48 0.98
CA LYS A 96 -13.05 1.09 1.85
C LYS A 96 -14.24 2.04 1.73
N VAL A 97 -13.98 3.35 1.72
CA VAL A 97 -15.03 4.37 1.57
C VAL A 97 -15.69 4.27 0.19
N GLU A 98 -14.90 4.03 -0.85
CA GLU A 98 -15.39 3.86 -2.23
C GLU A 98 -16.04 2.48 -2.49
N GLY A 99 -16.00 1.56 -1.52
CA GLY A 99 -16.50 0.19 -1.69
C GLY A 99 -15.66 -0.67 -2.65
N THR A 100 -14.48 -0.21 -3.06
CA THR A 100 -13.59 -0.88 -4.03
C THR A 100 -12.60 -1.85 -3.40
N LEU A 101 -12.67 -2.04 -2.08
CA LEU A 101 -11.86 -3.06 -1.41
C LEU A 101 -12.35 -4.48 -1.74
N ASP A 102 -13.67 -4.63 -1.90
CA ASP A 102 -14.36 -5.90 -2.17
C ASP A 102 -15.08 -5.89 -3.54
N ALA A 103 -15.05 -4.77 -4.27
CA ALA A 103 -15.64 -4.70 -5.60
C ALA A 103 -14.67 -5.26 -6.66
N GLU A 104 -15.16 -6.23 -7.43
CA GLU A 104 -14.58 -6.85 -8.64
C GLU A 104 -14.16 -5.88 -9.76
N SER A 105 -14.18 -4.57 -9.55
CA SER A 105 -14.07 -3.58 -10.62
C SER A 105 -13.40 -2.31 -10.12
N GLY A 106 -12.22 -1.99 -10.66
CA GLY A 106 -11.66 -0.66 -10.48
C GLY A 106 -10.21 -0.48 -10.91
N LEU A 107 -9.87 -0.73 -12.17
CA LEU A 107 -8.73 -0.05 -12.78
C LEU A 107 -9.07 1.45 -12.85
N ALA A 108 -8.66 2.20 -11.84
CA ALA A 108 -8.66 3.66 -11.90
C ALA A 108 -7.45 4.09 -12.73
N ASP A 109 -7.68 4.24 -14.03
CA ASP A 109 -6.79 4.93 -14.96
C ASP A 109 -6.87 6.43 -14.62
N ARG A 110 -5.73 6.98 -14.16
CA ARG A 110 -5.49 8.34 -13.63
C ARG A 110 -5.88 8.61 -12.17
N ASP A 111 -4.96 9.32 -11.51
CA ASP A 111 -5.10 10.02 -10.20
C ASP A 111 -4.74 9.26 -8.92
N VAL A 112 -3.65 8.49 -8.96
CA VAL A 112 -2.94 8.09 -7.73
C VAL A 112 -2.09 9.25 -7.19
N GLU A 113 -1.38 10.00 -8.05
CA GLU A 113 -0.53 11.13 -7.62
C GLU A 113 -1.34 12.32 -7.08
N LEU A 114 -2.45 12.68 -7.73
CA LEU A 114 -3.35 13.76 -7.28
C LEU A 114 -4.08 13.40 -5.97
N ALA A 115 -4.46 12.13 -5.80
CA ALA A 115 -5.14 11.71 -4.57
C ALA A 115 -4.19 11.56 -3.37
N VAL A 116 -2.92 11.22 -3.59
CA VAL A 116 -1.91 11.25 -2.52
C VAL A 116 -1.63 12.70 -2.11
N ALA A 117 -1.57 13.63 -3.06
CA ALA A 117 -1.39 15.05 -2.76
C ALA A 117 -2.59 15.66 -2.01
N ASP A 118 -3.83 15.42 -2.45
CA ASP A 118 -5.05 15.95 -1.82
C ASP A 118 -5.38 15.27 -0.47
N ALA A 119 -5.11 13.97 -0.34
CA ALA A 119 -5.33 13.25 0.93
C ALA A 119 -4.37 13.73 2.03
N LEU A 120 -3.15 14.14 1.69
CA LEU A 120 -2.21 14.68 2.67
C LEU A 120 -2.48 16.15 3.03
N ALA A 121 -3.24 16.88 2.21
CA ALA A 121 -3.52 18.30 2.42
C ALA A 121 -4.61 18.60 3.46
N SER A 122 -5.47 17.63 3.77
CA SER A 122 -6.61 17.78 4.69
C SER A 122 -6.56 16.85 5.91
N MET A 123 -5.50 16.06 6.05
CA MET A 123 -5.36 15.17 7.21
C MET A 123 -4.80 15.90 8.44
N PRO A 124 -5.30 15.58 9.64
CA PRO A 124 -4.75 16.08 10.89
C PRO A 124 -3.25 15.78 10.96
N THR A 125 -2.49 16.80 11.31
CA THR A 125 -1.05 16.66 11.56
C THR A 125 -0.82 15.84 12.83
N GLU A 126 0.41 15.36 13.05
CA GLU A 126 0.78 14.72 14.31
C GLU A 126 0.48 15.65 15.51
N ASP A 127 0.67 16.97 15.33
CA ASP A 127 0.34 17.99 16.31
C ASP A 127 -1.17 18.04 16.63
N ASP A 128 -2.03 17.86 15.63
CA ASP A 128 -3.49 17.79 15.82
C ASP A 128 -3.92 16.55 16.59
N TYR A 129 -3.24 15.43 16.33
CA TYR A 129 -3.45 14.17 17.03
C TYR A 129 -2.96 14.24 18.49
N GLU A 130 -1.80 14.82 18.74
CA GLU A 130 -1.26 15.04 20.09
C GLU A 130 -2.15 15.99 20.90
N ALA A 131 -2.62 17.08 20.29
CA ALA A 131 -3.55 18.02 20.93
C ALA A 131 -4.88 17.35 21.28
N HIS A 132 -5.37 16.43 20.45
CA HIS A 132 -6.56 15.64 20.75
C HIS A 132 -6.32 14.68 21.93
N GLN A 133 -5.19 13.97 21.94
CA GLN A 133 -4.83 13.05 23.03
C GLN A 133 -4.65 13.76 24.37
N MET A 134 -4.07 14.97 24.39
CA MET A 134 -3.95 15.78 25.61
C MET A 134 -5.33 16.21 26.15
N ARG A 135 -6.26 16.60 25.27
CA ARG A 135 -7.63 16.95 25.66
C ARG A 135 -8.38 15.76 26.27
N GLU A 136 -8.22 14.57 25.70
CA GLU A 136 -8.85 13.34 26.22
C GLU A 136 -8.26 12.93 27.58
N ARG A 137 -6.94 13.03 27.78
CA ARG A 137 -6.32 12.76 29.09
C ARG A 137 -6.79 13.71 30.17
N GLN A 138 -6.89 15.00 29.86
CA GLN A 138 -7.40 16.01 30.81
C GLN A 138 -8.87 15.79 31.16
N ARG A 139 -9.68 15.25 30.24
CA ARG A 139 -11.08 14.87 30.50
C ARG A 139 -11.18 13.68 31.44
N LEU A 140 -10.35 12.65 31.22
CA LEU A 140 -10.30 11.46 32.06
C LEU A 140 -9.82 11.75 33.48
N ASP A 141 -8.83 12.64 33.65
CA ASP A 141 -8.34 13.04 34.97
C ASP A 141 -9.36 13.88 35.75
N ARG A 142 -10.13 14.76 35.09
CA ARG A 142 -11.22 15.50 35.75
C ARG A 142 -12.37 14.58 36.20
N GLY A 143 -12.73 13.57 35.41
CA GLY A 143 -13.77 12.60 35.77
C GLY A 143 -13.41 11.71 36.97
N ARG A 144 -12.11 11.52 37.26
CA ARG A 144 -11.64 10.70 38.39
C ARG A 144 -11.68 11.42 39.74
N VAL A 145 -11.67 12.75 39.74
CA VAL A 145 -11.73 13.57 40.98
C VAL A 145 -13.17 13.66 41.51
N GLU A 146 -14.18 13.61 40.64
CA GLU A 146 -15.60 13.68 41.03
C GLU A 146 -16.18 12.39 41.63
N GLN A 147 -15.51 11.22 41.49
CA GLN A 147 -15.97 9.94 42.06
C GLN A 147 -15.43 9.62 43.47
N ARG A 148 -14.66 10.52 44.10
CA ARG A 148 -14.13 10.35 45.47
C ARG A 148 -14.52 11.48 46.44
N GLY A 149 -15.54 12.27 46.10
CA GLY A 149 -16.17 13.26 46.99
C GLY A 149 -17.45 12.72 47.60
#